data_AF-A0A0M2VA21-F1
#
_entry.id   AF-A0A0M2VA21-F1
#
_cell.length_a   1.000
_cell.length_b   1.000
_cell.length_c   1.000
_cell.angle_alpha   90.00
_cell.angle_beta   90.00
_cell.angle_gamma   90.00
#
_symmetry.space_group_name_H-M   'P 1'
#
loop_
_entity.id
_entity.type
_entity.pdbx_description
1 polymer ?
#
loop_
_entity_poly.entity_id
_entity_poly.type
_entity_poly.pdbx_seq_one_letter_code
_entity_poly.pdbx_strand_id
1 'polypeptide(L)'
;MKRGDIITVAVQGDYGKPRPALVIQSNNFDKHPSITILPVTSKIVDAPLIRLMLEPSKKNGLVKQSQVMIDKATTIPREKAGKHIGSLEMSAMLEIERCLAVFLGIAK
;
A
#
# COMPACT_ATOMS: atom_id res chain seq x y z
N MET A 1 -4.31 -2.10 -12.62
CA MET A 1 -3.71 -2.20 -11.28
C MET A 1 -4.19 -3.49 -10.66
N LYS A 2 -3.28 -4.24 -10.05
CA LYS A 2 -3.53 -5.52 -9.40
C LYS A 2 -3.11 -5.44 -7.95
N ARG A 3 -3.64 -6.34 -7.15
CA ARG A 3 -3.21 -6.56 -5.77
C ARG A 3 -1.70 -6.80 -5.71
N GLY A 4 -1.04 -6.08 -4.81
CA GLY A 4 0.43 -6.11 -4.66
C GLY A 4 1.18 -5.06 -5.47
N ASP A 5 0.50 -4.32 -6.36
CA ASP A 5 1.12 -3.19 -7.06
C ASP A 5 1.42 -2.04 -6.10
N ILE A 6 2.58 -1.40 -6.26
CA ILE A 6 2.89 -0.09 -5.70
C ILE A 6 2.61 0.97 -6.75
N ILE A 7 1.79 1.94 -6.39
CA ILE A 7 1.32 3.01 -7.27
C ILE A 7 1.59 4.36 -6.64
N THR A 8 1.64 5.44 -7.42
CA THR A 8 1.54 6.78 -6.84
C THR A 8 0.07 7.12 -6.56
N VAL A 9 -0.19 7.87 -5.50
CA VAL A 9 -1.51 8.45 -5.21
C VAL A 9 -1.32 9.94 -4.92
N ALA A 10 -2.14 10.77 -5.56
CA ALA A 10 -2.26 12.18 -5.24
C ALA A 10 -3.58 12.38 -4.48
N VAL A 11 -3.52 12.48 -3.16
CA VAL A 11 -4.66 12.92 -2.36
C VAL A 11 -4.70 14.45 -2.47
N GLN A 12 -5.82 15.02 -2.93
CA GLN A 12 -6.01 16.48 -2.98
C GLN A 12 -5.89 17.07 -1.56
N GLY A 13 -5.00 18.04 -1.34
CA GLY A 13 -4.66 18.65 -0.04
C GLY A 13 -3.15 18.96 0.10
N ASP A 14 -2.70 19.40 1.29
CA ASP A 14 -1.35 19.96 1.66
C ASP A 14 -0.09 19.17 1.26
N TYR A 15 -0.21 18.08 0.51
CA TYR A 15 0.91 17.24 0.07
C TYR A 15 0.92 17.10 -1.46
N GLY A 16 1.33 18.16 -2.16
CA GLY A 16 1.40 18.22 -3.62
C GLY A 16 2.36 17.24 -4.32
N LYS A 17 3.00 16.31 -3.60
CA LYS A 17 3.85 15.26 -4.20
C LYS A 17 3.11 13.93 -4.18
N PRO A 18 2.93 13.26 -5.33
CA PRO A 18 2.38 11.91 -5.39
C PRO A 18 3.17 10.98 -4.46
N ARG A 19 2.47 10.27 -3.57
CA ARG A 19 3.09 9.37 -2.59
C ARG A 19 2.89 7.92 -3.01
N PRO A 20 3.85 7.02 -2.74
CA PRO A 20 3.65 5.61 -2.99
C PRO A 20 2.53 5.03 -2.10
N ALA A 21 1.77 4.10 -2.65
CA ALA A 21 0.76 3.33 -1.95
C ALA A 21 0.69 1.91 -2.52
N LEU A 22 0.42 0.94 -1.66
CA LEU A 22 0.24 -0.45 -2.01
C LEU A 22 -1.23 -0.75 -2.30
N VAL A 23 -1.53 -1.39 -3.43
CA VAL A 23 -2.86 -1.90 -3.74
C VAL A 23 -3.14 -3.20 -2.96
N ILE A 24 -4.19 -3.20 -2.15
CA ILE A 24 -4.60 -4.38 -1.36
C ILE A 24 -5.93 -5.00 -1.80
N GLN A 25 -6.70 -4.29 -2.64
CA GLN A 25 -7.97 -4.79 -3.16
C GLN A 25 -7.79 -6.10 -3.95
N SER A 26 -8.71 -7.05 -3.76
CA SER A 26 -8.74 -8.30 -4.51
C SER A 26 -8.88 -8.05 -6.02
N ASN A 27 -8.15 -8.85 -6.81
CA ASN A 27 -8.21 -8.82 -8.28
C ASN A 27 -9.59 -9.20 -8.83
N ASN A 28 -10.45 -9.84 -8.03
CA ASN A 28 -11.82 -10.17 -8.44
C ASN A 28 -12.71 -8.91 -8.62
N PHE A 29 -12.26 -7.76 -8.09
CA PHE A 29 -12.97 -6.48 -8.19
C PHE A 29 -12.19 -5.48 -9.05
N ASP A 30 -11.42 -5.95 -10.03
CA ASP A 30 -10.61 -5.13 -10.93
C ASP A 30 -11.42 -4.13 -11.77
N LYS A 31 -12.71 -4.37 -12.00
CA LYS A 31 -13.64 -3.45 -12.68
C LYS A 31 -14.33 -2.44 -11.74
N HIS A 32 -14.12 -2.53 -10.43
CA HIS A 32 -14.75 -1.62 -9.48
C HIS A 32 -14.22 -0.18 -9.66
N PRO A 33 -15.09 0.86 -9.61
CA PRO A 33 -14.70 2.26 -9.88
C PRO A 33 -13.76 2.84 -8.82
N SER A 34 -13.62 2.19 -7.67
CA SER A 34 -12.66 2.55 -6.63
C SER A 34 -11.63 1.45 -6.39
N ILE A 35 -10.50 1.84 -5.78
CA ILE A 35 -9.41 0.96 -5.39
C ILE A 35 -9.00 1.17 -3.93
N THR A 36 -8.80 0.08 -3.20
CA THR A 36 -8.35 0.10 -1.81
C THR A 36 -6.85 -0.06 -1.73
N ILE A 37 -6.20 0.89 -1.03
CA ILE A 37 -4.75 1.02 -0.91
C ILE A 37 -4.31 1.15 0.55
N LEU A 38 -3.04 0.83 0.81
CA LEU A 38 -2.32 1.18 2.03
C LEU A 38 -1.24 2.22 1.68
N PRO A 39 -1.23 3.40 2.32
CA PRO A 39 -0.17 4.39 2.13
C PRO A 39 1.21 3.83 2.49
N VAL A 40 2.24 4.30 1.77
CA VAL A 40 3.64 3.98 2.05
C VAL A 40 4.39 5.26 2.40
N THR A 41 5.19 5.22 3.46
CA THR A 41 5.94 6.37 3.98
C THR A 41 7.39 6.01 4.22
N SER A 42 8.31 6.92 3.90
CA SER A 42 9.72 6.81 4.31
C SER A 42 9.96 7.34 5.73
N LYS A 43 8.95 7.90 6.39
CA LYS A 43 9.02 8.24 7.82
C LYS A 43 8.82 6.97 8.62
N ILE A 44 9.91 6.49 9.20
CA ILE A 44 9.94 5.27 10.02
C ILE A 44 9.38 5.59 11.41
N VAL A 45 8.47 4.76 11.89
CA VAL A 45 7.87 4.81 13.22
C VAL A 45 7.97 3.42 13.85
N ASP A 46 8.29 3.38 15.14
CA ASP A 46 8.31 2.15 15.93
C ASP A 46 6.87 1.74 16.30
N ALA A 47 6.24 0.96 15.44
CA ALA A 47 4.94 0.34 15.68
C ALA A 47 4.82 -0.96 14.87
N PRO A 48 5.48 -2.05 15.31
CA PRO A 48 5.74 -3.25 14.50
C PRO A 48 4.50 -3.90 13.88
N LEU A 49 3.34 -3.85 14.57
CA LEU A 49 2.10 -4.47 14.09
C LEU A 49 1.41 -3.71 12.95
N ILE A 50 1.67 -2.41 12.80
CA ILE A 50 0.97 -1.55 11.85
C ILE A 50 1.88 -0.76 10.91
N ARG A 51 3.20 -0.91 11.09
CA ARG A 51 4.25 -0.25 10.30
C ARG A 51 5.23 -1.31 9.78
N LEU A 52 4.82 -2.05 8.76
CA LEU A 52 5.67 -3.08 8.16
C LEU A 52 6.75 -2.47 7.28
N MET A 53 7.99 -2.90 7.50
CA MET A 53 9.16 -2.42 6.77
C MET A 53 9.20 -2.95 5.34
N LEU A 54 9.55 -2.07 4.40
CA LEU A 54 9.84 -2.39 3.01
C LEU A 54 11.23 -1.89 2.65
N GLU A 55 12.11 -2.82 2.28
CA GLU A 55 13.40 -2.49 1.70
C GLU A 55 13.25 -2.08 0.22
N PRO A 56 13.99 -1.07 -0.25
CA PRO A 56 13.95 -0.65 -1.64
C PRO A 56 14.49 -1.76 -2.54
N SER A 57 13.80 -2.04 -3.63
CA SER A 57 14.24 -3.01 -4.62
C SER A 57 13.86 -2.57 -6.03
N LYS A 58 14.54 -3.13 -7.04
CA LYS A 58 14.17 -2.91 -8.45
C LYS A 58 12.72 -3.31 -8.75
N LYS A 59 12.17 -4.32 -8.04
CA LYS A 59 10.83 -4.83 -8.27
C LYS A 59 9.74 -3.94 -7.68
N ASN A 60 9.94 -3.43 -6.47
CA ASN A 60 8.97 -2.56 -5.81
C ASN A 60 9.12 -1.08 -6.22
N GLY A 61 10.27 -0.71 -6.80
CA GLY A 61 10.55 0.62 -7.33
C GLY A 61 10.66 1.70 -6.24
N LEU A 62 10.76 1.33 -4.97
CA LEU A 62 11.05 2.24 -3.88
C LEU A 62 12.52 2.68 -3.93
N VAL A 63 12.78 3.94 -3.60
CA VAL A 63 14.13 4.53 -3.60
C VAL A 63 14.72 4.67 -2.19
N LYS A 64 13.88 4.54 -1.17
CA LYS A 64 14.25 4.63 0.24
C LYS A 64 13.54 3.54 1.01
N GLN A 65 14.19 3.10 2.08
CA GLN A 65 13.54 2.30 3.09
C GLN A 65 12.24 2.97 3.54
N SER A 66 11.16 2.21 3.56
CA SER A 66 9.80 2.72 3.78
C SER A 66 8.98 1.77 4.63
N GLN A 67 7.83 2.23 5.10
CA GLN A 67 6.86 1.44 5.83
C GLN A 67 5.51 1.46 5.13
N VAL A 68 4.85 0.30 5.04
CA VAL A 68 3.43 0.19 4.72
C VAL A 68 2.62 0.51 5.98
N MET A 69 1.63 1.37 5.83
CA MET A 69 0.77 1.83 6.91
C MET A 69 -0.50 0.98 6.99
N ILE A 70 -0.46 -0.14 7.72
CA ILE A 70 -1.57 -1.11 7.84
C ILE A 70 -2.85 -0.43 8.39
N ASP A 71 -2.68 0.48 9.33
CA ASP A 71 -3.74 1.22 10.02
C ASP A 71 -4.43 2.30 9.16
N LYS A 72 -3.95 2.54 7.93
CA LYS A 72 -4.39 3.64 7.07
C LYS A 72 -5.01 3.17 5.76
N ALA A 73 -5.62 1.99 5.74
CA ALA A 73 -6.39 1.52 4.59
C ALA A 73 -7.37 2.60 4.11
N THR A 74 -7.24 2.95 2.83
CA THR A 74 -8.03 4.02 2.21
C THR A 74 -8.56 3.53 0.87
N THR A 75 -9.81 3.84 0.57
CA THR A 75 -10.41 3.57 -0.75
C THR A 75 -10.54 4.87 -1.51
N ILE A 76 -9.96 4.92 -2.72
CA ILE A 76 -9.97 6.11 -3.58
C ILE A 76 -10.66 5.80 -4.91
N PRO A 77 -11.23 6.81 -5.60
CA PRO A 77 -11.63 6.66 -7.00
C PRO A 77 -10.45 6.20 -7.85
N ARG A 78 -10.68 5.29 -8.79
CA ARG A 78 -9.62 4.71 -9.62
C ARG A 78 -8.94 5.77 -10.49
N GLU A 79 -9.63 6.83 -10.87
CA GLU A 79 -9.01 7.96 -11.59
C GLU A 79 -7.99 8.74 -10.74
N LYS A 80 -8.02 8.62 -9.40
CA LYS A 80 -7.01 9.22 -8.50
C LYS A 80 -5.80 8.30 -8.29
N ALA A 81 -5.85 7.07 -8.81
CA ALA A 81 -4.74 6.14 -8.77
C ALA A 81 -3.73 6.52 -9.87
N GLY A 82 -2.51 6.84 -9.45
CA GLY A 82 -1.47 7.35 -10.33
C GLY A 82 -0.67 6.24 -11.02
N LYS A 83 0.59 6.54 -11.32
CA LYS A 83 1.47 5.64 -12.09
C LYS A 83 1.82 4.40 -11.25
N HIS A 84 1.86 3.24 -11.92
CA HIS A 84 2.50 2.04 -11.38
C HIS A 84 4.02 2.24 -11.23
N ILE A 85 4.55 1.96 -10.05
CA ILE A 85 5.97 2.11 -9.70
C ILE A 85 6.66 0.74 -9.64
N GLY A 86 5.94 -0.28 -9.16
CA GLY A 86 6.48 -1.62 -8.97
C GLY A 86 5.47 -2.54 -8.30
N SER A 87 5.95 -3.64 -7.73
CA SER A 87 5.12 -4.61 -7.01
C SER A 87 5.86 -5.24 -5.85
N LEU A 88 5.13 -5.72 -4.87
CA LEU A 88 5.69 -6.48 -3.75
C LEU A 88 5.87 -7.96 -4.09
N GLU A 89 6.85 -8.57 -3.41
CA GLU A 89 6.99 -10.02 -3.39
C GLU A 89 5.83 -10.68 -2.65
N MET A 90 5.56 -11.93 -2.98
CA MET A 90 4.47 -12.71 -2.37
C MET A 90 4.64 -12.87 -0.85
N SER A 91 5.88 -13.03 -0.36
CA SER A 91 6.17 -13.12 1.07
C SER A 91 5.80 -11.84 1.83
N ALA A 92 6.15 -10.68 1.28
CA ALA A 92 5.78 -9.39 1.85
C ALA A 92 4.25 -9.20 1.85
N MET A 93 3.58 -9.59 0.76
CA MET A 93 2.11 -9.55 0.70
C MET A 93 1.44 -10.44 1.76
N LEU A 94 2.01 -11.61 2.05
CA LEU A 94 1.50 -12.51 3.09
C LEU A 94 1.64 -11.90 4.49
N GLU A 95 2.74 -11.21 4.77
CA GLU A 95 2.93 -10.50 6.03
C GLU A 95 1.92 -9.34 6.17
N ILE A 96 1.72 -8.57 5.11
CA ILE A 96 0.72 -7.50 5.05
C ILE A 96 -0.69 -8.05 5.30
N GLU A 97 -1.05 -9.19 4.70
CA GLU A 97 -2.34 -9.85 4.92
C GLU A 97 -2.56 -10.22 6.38
N ARG A 98 -1.56 -10.82 7.02
CA ARG A 98 -1.64 -11.22 8.43
C ARG A 98 -1.81 -10.00 9.33
N CYS A 99 -1.00 -8.98 9.15
CA CYS A 99 -1.10 -7.74 9.92
C CYS A 99 -2.44 -7.04 9.69
N LEU A 100 -2.93 -6.99 8.45
CA LEU A 100 -4.22 -6.40 8.13
C LEU A 100 -5.38 -7.19 8.75
N ALA A 101 -5.30 -8.52 8.73
CA ALA A 101 -6.32 -9.38 9.33
C ALA A 101 -6.39 -9.23 10.85
N VAL A 102 -5.24 -9.13 11.52
CA VAL A 102 -5.14 -8.82 12.96
C VAL A 102 -5.65 -7.41 13.25
N PHE A 103 -5.22 -6.40 12.48
CA PHE A 103 -5.64 -5.01 12.67
C PHE A 103 -7.15 -4.82 12.54
N LEU A 104 -7.79 -5.52 11.58
CA LEU A 104 -9.24 -5.47 11.35
C LEU A 104 -10.03 -6.44 12.24
N GLY A 105 -9.39 -7.26 13.07
CA GLY A 105 -10.07 -8.22 13.95
C GLY A 105 -10.76 -9.37 13.21
N ILE A 106 -10.32 -9.70 12.00
CA ILE A 106 -10.87 -10.81 11.18
C ILE A 106 -10.03 -12.09 11.26
N ALA A 107 -8.87 -12.03 11.91
CA ALA A 107 -8.07 -13.16 12.33
C ALA A 107 -7.51 -12.90 13.75
N LYS A 108 -7.11 -13.97 14.45
CA LYS A 108 -6.46 -13.92 15.76
C LYS A 108 -4.98 -14.24 15.64
#